data_AF-A0A3N9VEU8-F1
#
_entry.id   AF-A0A3N9VEU8-F1
#
_cell.length_a   1.000
_cell.length_b   1.000
_cell.length_c   1.000
_cell.angle_alpha   90.00
_cell.angle_beta   90.00
_cell.angle_gamma   90.00
#
_symmetry.space_group_name_H-M   'P 1'
#
loop_
_entity.id
_entity.type
_entity.pdbx_description
1 polymer ?
#
loop_
_entity_poly.entity_id
_entity_poly.type
_entity_poly.pdbx_seq_one_letter_code
_entity_poly.pdbx_strand_id
1 'polypeptide(L)'
;KLSQSVVTNYCLPEKQMLLFVAVGVSYDSDIDFVEEILVEEALQAAGEVPGLLADPPPYARFSPGFGDSSLNFTIVCQVGEFVDQYLAQHTIRKRVFKRFKQEGIEIPFPQRTVHLRKE
;
A
#
# COMPACT_ATOMS: atom_id res chain seq x y z
N LYS A 1 30.08 22.62 -6.81
CA LYS A 1 29.92 21.41 -7.66
C LYS A 1 28.47 20.94 -7.57
N LEU A 2 27.59 21.51 -8.38
CA LEU A 2 26.24 20.96 -8.61
C LEU A 2 26.26 19.93 -9.77
N SER A 3 27.33 19.90 -10.56
CA SER A 3 27.49 19.03 -11.73
C SER A 3 27.65 17.54 -11.43
N GLN A 4 27.83 17.16 -10.17
CA GLN A 4 27.97 15.76 -9.74
C GLN A 4 26.79 15.27 -8.90
N SER A 5 25.76 16.10 -8.71
CA SER A 5 24.59 15.75 -7.88
C SER A 5 23.43 15.33 -8.76
N VAL A 6 22.81 14.18 -8.44
CA VAL A 6 21.57 13.74 -9.09
C VAL A 6 20.44 14.64 -8.57
N VAL A 7 19.86 15.44 -9.46
CA VAL A 7 18.68 16.27 -9.15
C VAL A 7 17.46 15.58 -9.73
N THR A 8 16.59 15.05 -8.87
CA THR A 8 15.31 14.49 -9.29
C THR A 8 14.28 15.62 -9.39
N ASN A 9 13.87 15.96 -10.61
CA ASN A 9 12.83 16.96 -10.85
C ASN A 9 11.45 16.28 -10.80
N TYR A 10 10.71 16.52 -9.71
CA TYR A 10 9.34 16.04 -9.52
C TYR A 10 8.28 16.90 -10.23
N CYS A 11 8.70 17.94 -10.97
CA CYS A 11 7.85 18.88 -11.72
C CYS A 11 8.08 18.81 -13.25
N LEU A 12 8.60 17.69 -13.78
CA LEU A 12 8.65 17.45 -15.23
C LEU A 12 7.23 17.49 -15.84
N PRO A 13 7.05 17.70 -17.17
CA PRO A 13 5.82 18.23 -17.77
C PRO A 13 4.51 17.50 -17.43
N GLU A 14 4.60 16.22 -17.06
CA GLU A 14 3.51 15.45 -16.47
C GLU A 14 3.69 15.39 -14.95
N LYS A 15 2.79 16.05 -14.22
CA LYS A 15 2.78 16.07 -12.75
C LYS A 15 2.35 14.74 -12.13
N GLN A 16 1.75 13.87 -12.96
CA GLN A 16 1.19 12.61 -12.52
C GLN A 16 2.28 11.65 -12.09
N MET A 17 2.05 10.90 -11.02
CA MET A 17 2.99 9.90 -10.55
C MET A 17 2.31 8.67 -9.98
N LEU A 18 3.04 7.56 -10.00
CA LEU A 18 2.64 6.34 -9.32
C LEU A 18 2.91 6.45 -7.83
N LEU A 19 1.88 6.14 -7.06
CA LEU A 19 1.93 6.00 -5.61
C LEU A 19 1.91 4.51 -5.25
N PHE A 20 2.84 4.13 -4.38
CA PHE A 20 2.94 2.77 -3.84
C PHE A 20 2.56 2.76 -2.36
N VAL A 21 1.58 1.93 -1.98
CA VAL A 21 1.17 1.74 -0.59
C VAL A 21 1.39 0.27 -0.20
N ALA A 22 2.38 0.03 0.64
CA ALA A 22 2.64 -1.30 1.20
C ALA A 22 1.65 -1.62 2.32
N VAL A 23 1.12 -2.85 2.29
CA VAL A 23 0.20 -3.40 3.29
C VAL A 23 0.64 -4.82 3.63
N GLY A 24 0.70 -5.14 4.92
CA GLY A 24 1.02 -6.48 5.43
C GLY A 24 -0.18 -7.10 6.13
N VAL A 25 -0.48 -8.36 5.83
CA VAL A 25 -1.54 -9.15 6.46
C VAL A 25 -1.00 -10.46 7.02
N SER A 26 -1.75 -11.11 7.91
CA SER A 26 -1.34 -12.39 8.51
C SER A 26 -1.31 -13.49 7.46
N TYR A 27 -0.46 -14.50 7.67
CA TYR A 27 -0.38 -15.70 6.84
C TYR A 27 -1.67 -16.53 6.84
N ASP A 28 -2.55 -16.32 7.82
CA ASP A 28 -3.86 -16.99 7.90
C ASP A 28 -4.93 -16.33 7.00
N SER A 29 -4.60 -15.20 6.34
CA SER A 29 -5.54 -14.46 5.51
C SER A 29 -5.62 -15.04 4.09
N ASP A 30 -6.81 -14.98 3.49
CA ASP A 30 -7.01 -15.34 2.08
C ASP A 30 -6.43 -14.24 1.17
N ILE A 31 -5.50 -14.63 0.29
CA ILE A 31 -4.76 -13.73 -0.61
C ILE A 31 -5.69 -13.08 -1.63
N ASP A 32 -6.60 -13.86 -2.23
CA ASP A 32 -7.49 -13.39 -3.28
C ASP A 32 -8.51 -12.38 -2.70
N PHE A 33 -9.03 -12.68 -1.52
CA PHE A 33 -9.95 -11.80 -0.80
C PHE A 33 -9.29 -10.50 -0.34
N VAL A 34 -8.05 -10.57 0.15
CA VAL A 34 -7.28 -9.37 0.52
C VAL A 34 -7.03 -8.50 -0.71
N GLU A 35 -6.66 -9.09 -1.84
CA GLU A 35 -6.44 -8.36 -3.09
C GLU A 35 -7.69 -7.59 -3.53
N GLU A 36 -8.86 -8.25 -3.52
CA GLU A 36 -10.15 -7.64 -3.86
C GLU A 36 -10.45 -6.44 -2.97
N ILE A 37 -10.36 -6.61 -1.64
CA ILE A 37 -10.60 -5.53 -0.68
C ILE A 37 -9.65 -4.34 -0.91
N LEU A 38 -8.37 -4.61 -1.16
CA LEU A 38 -7.39 -3.55 -1.38
C LEU A 38 -7.69 -2.73 -2.64
N VAL A 39 -8.12 -3.38 -3.72
CA VAL A 39 -8.51 -2.72 -4.97
C VAL A 39 -9.79 -1.91 -4.77
N GLU A 40 -10.80 -2.48 -4.13
CA GLU A 40 -12.07 -1.79 -3.84
C GLU A 40 -11.85 -0.52 -3.00
N GLU A 41 -11.10 -0.61 -1.91
CA GLU A 41 -10.84 0.53 -1.03
C GLU A 41 -9.99 1.61 -1.73
N ALA A 42 -9.05 1.21 -2.58
CA ALA A 42 -8.25 2.14 -3.37
C ALA A 42 -9.10 2.86 -4.43
N LEU A 43 -10.00 2.14 -5.10
CA LEU A 43 -10.91 2.70 -6.09
C LEU A 43 -11.91 3.68 -5.46
N GLN A 44 -12.50 3.31 -4.32
CA GLN A 44 -13.36 4.21 -3.55
C GLN A 44 -12.61 5.46 -3.08
N ALA A 45 -11.37 5.31 -2.62
CA ALA A 45 -10.54 6.43 -2.24
C ALA A 45 -10.27 7.38 -3.41
N ALA A 46 -10.08 6.87 -4.63
CA ALA A 46 -9.87 7.69 -5.82
C ALA A 46 -11.08 8.56 -6.18
N GLY A 47 -12.30 8.14 -5.82
CA GLY A 47 -13.51 8.95 -6.00
C GLY A 47 -13.67 10.09 -4.99
N GLU A 48 -13.01 10.01 -3.83
CA GLU A 48 -13.22 10.96 -2.72
C GLU A 48 -12.00 11.84 -2.41
N VAL A 49 -10.79 11.33 -2.61
CA VAL A 49 -9.56 12.02 -2.23
C VAL A 49 -9.12 12.96 -3.36
N PRO A 50 -9.03 14.28 -3.12
CA PRO A 50 -8.53 15.19 -4.13
C PRO A 50 -7.08 14.83 -4.47
N GLY A 51 -6.80 14.72 -5.77
CA GLY A 51 -5.47 14.42 -6.28
C GLY A 51 -5.15 12.92 -6.43
N LEU A 52 -6.04 12.01 -6.01
CA LEU A 52 -5.95 10.59 -6.35
C LEU A 52 -6.75 10.33 -7.63
N LEU A 53 -6.11 9.81 -8.66
CA LEU A 53 -6.72 9.58 -9.97
C LEU A 53 -7.37 8.19 -10.00
N ALA A 54 -8.59 8.12 -10.55
CA ALA A 54 -9.31 6.87 -10.76
C ALA A 54 -8.95 6.18 -12.09
N ASP A 55 -8.34 6.93 -13.02
CA ASP A 55 -7.83 6.43 -14.29
C ASP A 55 -6.33 6.74 -14.37
N PRO A 56 -5.45 5.73 -14.50
CA PRO A 56 -5.73 4.29 -14.58
C PRO A 56 -6.25 3.73 -13.24
N PRO A 57 -7.06 2.67 -13.28
CA PRO A 57 -7.63 2.08 -12.09
C PRO A 57 -6.54 1.57 -11.15
N PRO A 58 -6.69 1.77 -9.83
CA PRO A 58 -5.74 1.22 -8.87
C PRO A 58 -5.77 -0.30 -8.91
N TYR A 59 -4.62 -0.90 -8.66
CA TYR A 59 -4.49 -2.35 -8.57
C TYR A 59 -3.61 -2.73 -7.38
N ALA A 60 -3.88 -3.88 -6.79
CA ALA A 60 -3.02 -4.48 -5.77
C ALA A 60 -2.12 -5.54 -6.42
N ARG A 61 -0.94 -5.74 -5.85
CA ARG A 61 -0.04 -6.84 -6.22
C ARG A 61 0.47 -7.51 -4.98
N PHE A 62 0.52 -8.84 -4.99
CA PHE A 62 1.25 -9.63 -4.01
C PHE A 62 2.77 -9.55 -4.27
N SER A 63 3.34 -8.36 -4.06
CA SER A 63 4.75 -8.05 -4.21
C SER A 63 5.13 -7.11 -3.07
N PRO A 64 6.16 -7.41 -2.26
CA PRO A 64 7.18 -8.44 -2.43
C PRO A 64 6.75 -9.90 -2.15
N GLY A 65 5.52 -10.13 -1.70
CA GLY A 65 5.01 -11.48 -1.45
C GLY A 65 5.22 -11.90 0.00
N PHE A 66 6.03 -12.93 0.24
CA PHE A 66 6.24 -13.50 1.58
C PHE A 66 7.27 -12.68 2.40
N GLY A 67 6.87 -12.16 3.56
CA GLY A 67 7.74 -11.53 4.55
C GLY A 67 7.93 -12.39 5.80
N ASP A 68 8.84 -11.99 6.68
CA ASP A 68 9.22 -12.76 7.89
C ASP A 68 8.06 -13.04 8.85
N SER A 69 7.05 -12.17 8.88
CA SER A 69 5.86 -12.32 9.74
C SER A 69 4.57 -11.88 9.05
N SER A 70 4.60 -11.56 7.76
CA SER A 70 3.45 -11.02 7.03
C SER A 70 3.45 -11.41 5.55
N LEU A 71 2.26 -11.51 4.97
CA LEU A 71 2.02 -11.50 3.54
C LEU A 71 1.95 -10.03 3.08
N ASN A 72 2.86 -9.64 2.19
CA ASN A 72 3.07 -8.25 1.80
C ASN A 72 2.50 -7.96 0.41
N PHE A 73 1.58 -7.01 0.38
CA PHE A 73 0.94 -6.48 -0.80
C PHE A 73 1.39 -5.04 -1.06
N THR A 74 1.43 -4.66 -2.33
CA THR A 74 1.63 -3.29 -2.77
C THR A 74 0.42 -2.85 -3.57
N ILE A 75 -0.28 -1.84 -3.08
CA ILE A 75 -1.31 -1.12 -3.83
C ILE A 75 -0.60 -0.08 -4.70
N VAL A 76 -0.94 -0.04 -5.98
CA VAL A 76 -0.46 0.95 -6.93
C VAL A 76 -1.62 1.81 -7.37
N CYS A 77 -1.48 3.12 -7.16
CA CYS A 77 -2.45 4.13 -7.59
C CYS A 77 -1.72 5.24 -8.36
N GLN A 78 -2.44 6.08 -9.09
CA GLN A 78 -1.87 7.29 -9.69
C GLN A 78 -2.35 8.54 -8.95
N VAL A 79 -1.45 9.48 -8.70
CA VAL A 79 -1.79 10.78 -8.13
C VAL A 79 -1.44 11.91 -9.09
N GLY A 80 -2.19 13.00 -9.03
CA GLY A 80 -2.08 14.14 -9.94
C GLY A 80 -0.86 15.02 -9.70
N GLU A 81 -0.47 15.21 -8.44
CA GLU A 81 0.73 15.97 -8.06
C GLU A 81 1.51 15.28 -6.93
N PHE A 82 2.77 15.72 -6.75
CA PHE A 82 3.65 15.20 -5.68
C PHE A 82 3.09 15.41 -4.28
N VAL A 83 2.37 16.49 -4.05
CA VAL A 83 1.85 16.82 -2.72
C VAL A 83 0.65 15.94 -2.36
N ASP A 84 -0.14 15.52 -3.35
CA ASP A 84 -1.34 14.70 -3.15
C ASP A 84 -1.02 13.30 -2.63
N GLN A 85 0.21 12.81 -2.90
CA GLN A 85 0.67 11.50 -2.45
C GLN A 85 0.51 11.30 -0.94
N TYR A 86 0.72 12.35 -0.14
CA TYR A 86 0.71 12.25 1.32
C TYR A 86 -0.71 12.06 1.85
N LEU A 87 -1.66 12.81 1.29
CA LEU A 87 -3.07 12.69 1.66
C LEU A 87 -3.65 11.36 1.16
N ALA A 88 -3.35 10.98 -0.08
CA ALA A 88 -3.76 9.69 -0.65
C ALA A 88 -3.26 8.52 0.20
N GLN A 89 -1.96 8.48 0.53
CA GLN A 89 -1.38 7.46 1.40
C GLN A 89 -2.05 7.39 2.78
N HIS A 90 -2.27 8.54 3.41
CA HIS A 90 -2.90 8.61 4.73
C HIS A 90 -4.32 8.03 4.70
N THR A 91 -5.11 8.43 3.70
CA THR A 91 -6.51 8.01 3.56
C THR A 91 -6.63 6.53 3.22
N ILE A 92 -5.85 6.03 2.25
CA ILE A 92 -5.84 4.61 1.87
C ILE A 92 -5.47 3.74 3.07
N ARG A 93 -4.39 4.05 3.81
CA ARG A 93 -3.99 3.26 4.99
C ARG A 93 -5.08 3.21 6.06
N LYS A 94 -5.77 4.33 6.32
CA LYS A 94 -6.87 4.36 7.31
C LYS A 94 -8.09 3.58 6.86
N ARG A 95 -8.43 3.64 5.58
CA ARG A 95 -9.54 2.91 4.97
C ARG A 95 -9.30 1.40 5.05
N VAL A 96 -8.15 0.96 4.53
CA VAL A 96 -7.70 -0.44 4.59
C VAL A 96 -7.71 -0.96 6.03
N PHE A 97 -7.14 -0.20 6.98
CA PHE A 97 -7.13 -0.61 8.40
C PHE A 97 -8.55 -0.80 8.97
N LYS A 98 -9.48 0.11 8.67
CA LYS A 98 -10.88 -0.02 9.11
C LYS A 98 -11.57 -1.21 8.47
N ARG A 99 -11.37 -1.41 7.17
CA ARG A 99 -11.97 -2.51 6.39
C ARG A 99 -11.46 -3.86 6.88
N PHE A 100 -10.15 -4.00 7.08
CA PHE A 100 -9.55 -5.22 7.64
C PHE A 100 -10.12 -5.55 9.02
N LYS A 101 -10.31 -4.54 9.88
CA LYS A 101 -10.93 -4.75 11.19
C LYS A 101 -12.40 -5.19 11.09
N GLN A 102 -13.14 -4.76 10.08
CA GLN A 102 -14.53 -5.17 9.85
C GLN A 102 -14.62 -6.60 9.32
N GLU A 103 -13.73 -6.97 8.40
CA GLU A 103 -13.68 -8.30 7.78
C GLU A 103 -12.92 -9.34 8.62
N GLY A 104 -12.32 -8.94 9.74
CA GLY A 104 -11.57 -9.83 10.64
C GLY A 104 -10.18 -10.21 10.13
N ILE A 105 -9.62 -9.46 9.18
CA ILE A 105 -8.26 -9.66 8.67
C ILE A 105 -7.27 -9.14 9.71
N GLU A 106 -6.42 -10.03 10.20
CA GLU A 106 -5.41 -9.70 11.20
C GLU A 106 -4.18 -9.07 10.55
N ILE A 107 -3.74 -7.93 11.09
CA ILE A 107 -2.46 -7.31 10.75
C ILE A 107 -1.44 -7.83 11.76
N PRO A 108 -0.43 -8.61 11.30
CA PRO A 108 0.44 -9.34 12.20
C PRO A 108 1.40 -8.38 12.91
N PHE A 109 1.55 -8.58 14.21
CA PHE A 109 2.68 -8.05 14.95
C PHE A 109 3.92 -8.90 14.65
N PRO A 110 5.15 -8.36 14.80
CA PRO A 110 6.35 -9.17 14.67
C PRO A 110 6.31 -10.39 15.60
N GLN A 111 6.26 -11.59 15.03
CA GLN A 111 6.21 -12.83 15.80
C GLN A 111 7.62 -13.40 15.95
N ARG A 112 7.96 -13.84 17.17
CA ARG A 112 9.24 -14.53 17.43
C ARG A 112 8.97 -15.89 18.06
N THR A 113 9.15 -16.94 17.28
CA THR A 113 9.04 -18.32 17.78
C THR A 113 10.31 -18.70 18.54
N VAL A 114 10.18 -19.05 19.82
CA VAL A 114 11.29 -19.54 20.66
C VAL A 114 11.18 -21.06 20.81
N HIS A 115 12.10 -21.80 20.20
CA HIS A 115 12.19 -23.25 20.39
C HIS A 115 13.04 -23.57 21.64
N LEU A 116 12.39 -23.87 22.75
CA LEU A 116 13.04 -24.42 23.94
C LEU A 116 13.29 -25.92 23.73
N ARG A 117 14.52 -26.29 23.41
CA ARG A 117 14.98 -27.69 23.55
C ARG A 117 15.32 -27.92 25.01
N LYS A 118 14.64 -28.88 25.66
CA LYS A 118 15.06 -29.41 26.96
C LYS A 118 16.17 -30.44 26.73
N GLU A 119 17.30 -30.27 27.42
CA GLU A 119 18.28 -31.34 27.63
C GLU A 119 17.73 -32.40 28.59
#